data_AF-A0A2G9U3V3-F1
#
_entry.id   AF-A0A2G9U3V3-F1
#
_cell.length_a   1.000
_cell.length_b   1.000
_cell.length_c   1.000
_cell.angle_alpha   90.00
_cell.angle_beta   90.00
_cell.angle_gamma   90.00
#
_symmetry.space_group_name_H-M   'P 1'
#
loop_
_entity.id
_entity.type
_entity.pdbx_description
1 polymer ?
#
loop_
_entity_poly.entity_id
_entity_poly.type
_entity_poly.pdbx_seq_one_letter_code
_entity_poly.pdbx_strand_id
1 'polypeptide(L)'
;SDLCEIYYGVMLRDIYFTFSMNLEQHLWKQAFYKPIEVFKSMANSPKDSSRLFRSQLLLLLNKGIAFYERLIALYEKEVDVDVERAALFQFDSDENFWNVCLSPNSPDAESSRRKTALKSCSRHLISLGDLKRYRTLVEGSEDYSGSRTLYSRSAQLWSSSGHCYNQLAVVAYFSGHALDEIFFCIRALSAGHPFETARDRLHARLAAMKRKVDKYEPLLDVECGEVREDAELAASADRPYEIWLDTEGTKIEADNDVNVFQSFLDQQPSKLHRRAISYVINTVGLLITKIGMESFPSVSERAIGQLAALVEQDVSPVTAGQLVQIAALFIYAVHCNGIAGDEDVCSVQQQQAVHALVSVFGVFLRPIALRLAEVHSWIKGSADVPLVGPLD
;
A
#
# COMPACT_ATOMS: atom_id res chain seq x y z
N SER A 1 -1.83 -24.22 -27.67
CA SER A 1 -0.89 -25.20 -27.09
C SER A 1 0.48 -24.98 -27.70
N ASP A 2 0.60 -25.07 -29.02
CA ASP A 2 1.88 -25.04 -29.74
C ASP A 2 2.70 -23.77 -29.49
N LEU A 3 2.06 -22.60 -29.48
CA LEU A 3 2.74 -21.34 -29.17
C LEU A 3 3.38 -21.36 -27.76
N CYS A 4 2.67 -21.89 -26.76
CA CYS A 4 3.18 -21.98 -25.39
C CYS A 4 4.39 -22.91 -25.30
N GLU A 5 4.38 -24.03 -26.00
CA GLU A 5 5.50 -24.99 -26.03
C GLU A 5 6.73 -24.42 -26.77
N ILE A 6 6.52 -23.62 -27.83
CA ILE A 6 7.60 -22.86 -28.46
C ILE A 6 8.24 -21.90 -27.44
N TYR A 7 7.44 -21.09 -26.74
CA TYR A 7 7.95 -20.18 -25.72
C TYR A 7 8.68 -20.95 -24.61
N TYR A 8 8.08 -22.01 -24.07
CA TYR A 8 8.68 -22.86 -23.04
C TYR A 8 10.08 -23.35 -23.43
N GLY A 9 10.23 -23.80 -24.68
CA GLY A 9 11.50 -24.29 -25.21
C GLY A 9 12.57 -23.21 -25.42
N VAL A 10 12.21 -21.92 -25.51
CA VAL A 10 13.16 -20.82 -25.81
C VAL A 10 13.41 -19.87 -24.64
N MET A 11 12.51 -19.76 -23.66
CA MET A 11 12.55 -18.72 -22.60
C MET A 11 13.90 -18.62 -21.89
N LEU A 12 14.54 -19.76 -21.59
CA LEU A 12 15.79 -19.84 -20.82
C LEU A 12 17.05 -20.11 -21.66
N ARG A 13 16.92 -20.25 -23.00
CA ARG A 13 18.07 -20.50 -23.88
C ARG A 13 19.03 -19.32 -23.89
N ASP A 14 18.49 -18.12 -24.04
CA ASP A 14 19.22 -16.85 -23.93
C ASP A 14 18.35 -15.86 -23.15
N ILE A 15 18.52 -15.87 -21.83
CA ILE A 15 17.68 -15.07 -20.92
C ILE A 15 17.87 -13.56 -21.12
N TYR A 16 19.04 -13.13 -21.60
CA TYR A 16 19.27 -11.72 -21.89
C TYR A 16 18.48 -11.28 -23.10
N PHE A 17 18.54 -12.08 -24.18
CA PHE A 17 17.76 -11.83 -25.38
C PHE A 17 16.26 -11.89 -25.08
N THR A 18 15.77 -12.95 -24.43
CA THR A 18 14.33 -13.12 -24.18
C THR A 18 13.76 -12.01 -23.30
N PHE A 19 14.50 -11.59 -22.26
CA PHE A 19 14.10 -10.49 -21.40
C PHE A 19 14.14 -9.12 -22.10
N SER A 20 15.20 -8.85 -22.89
CA SER A 20 15.35 -7.59 -23.63
C SER A 20 14.32 -7.43 -24.74
N MET A 21 13.97 -8.54 -25.42
CA MET A 21 12.88 -8.60 -26.39
C MET A 21 11.50 -8.69 -25.74
N ASN A 22 11.44 -8.72 -24.41
CA ASN A 22 10.21 -8.72 -23.61
C ASN A 22 9.28 -9.88 -23.99
N LEU A 23 9.86 -11.06 -24.19
CA LEU A 23 9.13 -12.23 -24.65
C LEU A 23 8.08 -12.71 -23.65
N GLU A 24 8.25 -12.43 -22.35
CA GLU A 24 7.23 -12.71 -21.33
C GLU A 24 5.93 -11.97 -21.64
N GLN A 25 6.03 -10.67 -21.98
CA GLN A 25 4.86 -9.88 -22.33
C GLN A 25 4.23 -10.34 -23.65
N HIS A 26 5.03 -10.73 -24.64
CA HIS A 26 4.52 -11.25 -25.91
C HIS A 26 3.77 -12.57 -25.71
N LEU A 27 4.35 -13.51 -24.95
CA LEU A 27 3.72 -14.76 -24.55
C LEU A 27 2.38 -14.50 -23.86
N TRP A 28 2.38 -13.67 -22.81
CA TRP A 28 1.16 -13.30 -22.09
C TRP A 28 0.09 -12.72 -23.02
N LYS A 29 0.47 -11.72 -23.82
CA LYS A 29 -0.46 -10.97 -24.67
C LYS A 29 -1.11 -11.85 -25.73
N GLN A 30 -0.33 -12.69 -26.40
CA GLN A 30 -0.79 -13.47 -27.56
C GLN A 30 -1.44 -14.78 -27.14
N ALA A 31 -0.87 -15.50 -26.17
CA ALA A 31 -1.36 -16.82 -25.78
C ALA A 31 -2.54 -16.76 -24.80
N PHE A 32 -2.64 -15.69 -23.99
CA PHE A 32 -3.60 -15.63 -22.88
C PHE A 32 -4.47 -14.37 -22.90
N TYR A 33 -3.89 -13.17 -22.76
CA TYR A 33 -4.65 -11.94 -22.56
C TYR A 33 -5.68 -11.68 -23.67
N LYS A 34 -5.26 -11.69 -24.94
CA LYS A 34 -6.17 -11.48 -26.08
C LYS A 34 -7.29 -12.53 -26.13
N PRO A 35 -7.01 -13.86 -26.09
CA PRO A 35 -8.06 -14.86 -25.98
C PRO A 35 -9.01 -14.68 -24.78
N ILE A 36 -8.46 -14.37 -23.59
CA ILE A 36 -9.26 -14.13 -22.37
C ILE A 36 -10.24 -12.98 -22.56
N GLU A 37 -9.80 -11.86 -23.13
CA GLU A 37 -10.67 -10.70 -23.37
C GLU A 37 -11.80 -11.02 -24.37
N VAL A 38 -11.51 -11.79 -25.43
CA VAL A 38 -12.54 -12.27 -26.36
C VAL A 38 -13.55 -13.16 -25.64
N PHE A 39 -13.09 -14.14 -24.85
CA PHE A 39 -13.98 -15.02 -24.09
C PHE A 39 -14.79 -14.26 -23.04
N LYS A 40 -14.22 -13.28 -22.34
CA LYS A 40 -14.93 -12.44 -21.37
C LYS A 40 -16.04 -11.63 -22.03
N SER A 41 -15.77 -11.02 -23.19
CA SER A 41 -16.78 -10.28 -23.94
C SER A 41 -17.96 -11.18 -24.33
N MET A 42 -17.69 -12.40 -24.79
CA MET A 42 -18.72 -13.37 -25.18
C MET A 42 -19.47 -13.96 -23.98
N ALA A 43 -18.78 -14.22 -22.87
CA ALA A 43 -19.37 -14.76 -21.65
C ALA A 43 -20.33 -13.78 -20.95
N ASN A 44 -20.10 -12.47 -21.11
CA ASN A 44 -20.96 -11.42 -20.57
C ASN A 44 -22.10 -11.02 -21.53
N SER A 45 -22.23 -11.67 -22.69
CA SER A 45 -23.31 -11.41 -23.65
C SER A 45 -24.63 -12.04 -23.18
N PRO A 46 -25.79 -11.38 -23.36
CA PRO A 46 -27.11 -11.92 -22.97
C PRO A 46 -27.60 -13.10 -23.82
N LYS A 47 -26.73 -13.74 -24.61
CA LYS A 47 -27.04 -14.87 -25.51
C LYS A 47 -26.96 -16.21 -24.77
N ASP A 48 -27.72 -17.20 -25.24
CA ASP A 48 -27.77 -18.58 -24.68
C ASP A 48 -26.41 -19.30 -24.63
N SER A 49 -25.44 -18.87 -25.44
CA SER A 49 -24.08 -19.44 -25.48
C SER A 49 -23.15 -18.95 -24.36
N SER A 50 -23.58 -17.99 -23.53
CA SER A 50 -22.78 -17.41 -22.42
C SER A 50 -22.20 -18.47 -21.48
N ARG A 51 -22.97 -19.51 -21.13
CA ARG A 51 -22.52 -20.62 -20.27
C ARG A 51 -21.40 -21.44 -20.90
N LEU A 52 -21.47 -21.68 -22.21
CA LEU A 52 -20.42 -22.40 -22.95
C LEU A 52 -19.14 -21.56 -22.99
N PHE A 53 -19.23 -20.26 -23.29
CA PHE A 53 -18.06 -19.37 -23.29
C PHE A 53 -17.42 -19.22 -21.91
N ARG A 54 -18.22 -19.16 -20.83
CA ARG A 54 -17.71 -19.18 -19.45
C ARG A 54 -16.95 -20.47 -19.14
N SER A 55 -17.47 -21.62 -19.58
CA SER A 55 -16.81 -22.92 -19.39
C SER A 55 -15.49 -23.02 -20.18
N GLN A 56 -15.47 -22.52 -21.42
CA GLN A 56 -14.24 -22.47 -22.23
C GLN A 56 -13.21 -21.48 -21.65
N LEU A 57 -13.66 -20.36 -21.08
CA LEU A 57 -12.79 -19.42 -20.38
C LEU A 57 -12.14 -20.08 -19.17
N LEU A 58 -12.89 -20.79 -18.33
CA LEU A 58 -12.33 -21.54 -17.19
C LEU A 58 -11.31 -22.59 -17.64
N LEU A 59 -11.61 -23.32 -18.73
CA LEU A 59 -10.66 -24.28 -19.31
C LEU A 59 -9.36 -23.60 -19.77
N LEU A 60 -9.45 -22.45 -20.43
CA LEU A 60 -8.30 -21.66 -20.85
C LEU A 60 -7.47 -21.18 -19.64
N LEU A 61 -8.15 -20.64 -18.61
CA LEU A 61 -7.50 -20.16 -17.39
C LEU A 61 -6.76 -21.29 -16.67
N ASN A 62 -7.39 -22.45 -16.49
CA ASN A 62 -6.76 -23.61 -15.84
C ASN A 62 -5.57 -24.16 -16.65
N LYS A 63 -5.66 -24.21 -17.98
CA LYS A 63 -4.52 -24.58 -18.84
C LYS A 63 -3.38 -23.56 -18.75
N GLY A 64 -3.70 -22.27 -18.67
CA GLY A 64 -2.72 -21.21 -18.48
C GLY A 64 -2.01 -21.29 -17.13
N ILE A 65 -2.77 -21.53 -16.05
CA ILE A 65 -2.23 -21.72 -14.70
C ILE A 65 -1.22 -22.87 -14.70
N ALA A 66 -1.62 -24.05 -15.21
CA ALA A 66 -0.74 -25.21 -15.29
C ALA A 66 0.50 -24.95 -16.16
N PHE A 67 0.38 -24.15 -17.22
CA PHE A 67 1.52 -23.77 -18.06
C PHE A 67 2.51 -22.87 -17.30
N TYR A 68 2.04 -21.79 -16.67
CA TYR A 68 2.92 -20.88 -15.94
C TYR A 68 3.52 -21.53 -14.69
N GLU A 69 2.79 -22.42 -14.01
CA GLU A 69 3.35 -23.22 -12.89
C GLU A 69 4.52 -24.10 -13.38
N ARG A 70 4.38 -24.79 -14.53
CA ARG A 70 5.51 -25.52 -15.15
C ARG A 70 6.65 -24.61 -15.59
N LEU A 71 6.34 -23.43 -16.13
CA LEU A 71 7.35 -22.49 -16.61
C LEU A 71 8.15 -21.91 -15.43
N ILE A 72 7.49 -21.54 -14.34
CA ILE A 72 8.14 -21.05 -13.13
C ILE A 72 9.00 -22.15 -12.49
N ALA A 73 8.51 -23.38 -12.40
CA ALA A 73 9.31 -24.51 -11.93
C ALA A 73 10.57 -24.75 -12.78
N LEU A 74 10.51 -24.47 -14.09
CA LEU A 74 11.68 -24.51 -14.96
C LEU A 74 12.69 -23.39 -14.60
N TYR A 75 12.22 -22.18 -14.28
CA TYR A 75 13.09 -21.10 -13.81
C TYR A 75 13.74 -21.44 -12.45
N GLU A 76 12.97 -21.99 -11.52
CA GLU A 76 13.46 -22.42 -10.20
C GLU A 76 14.59 -23.45 -10.35
N LYS A 77 14.36 -24.46 -11.18
CA LYS A 77 15.32 -25.55 -11.42
C LYS A 77 16.58 -25.08 -12.15
N GLU A 78 16.45 -24.33 -13.25
CA GLU A 78 17.57 -24.05 -14.15
C GLU A 78 18.39 -22.82 -13.72
N VAL A 79 17.88 -22.02 -12.78
CA VAL A 79 18.51 -20.76 -12.34
C VAL A 79 18.87 -20.80 -10.84
N ASP A 80 18.59 -21.92 -10.15
CA ASP A 80 18.82 -22.08 -8.70
C ASP A 80 18.17 -20.93 -7.91
N VAL A 81 16.98 -20.53 -8.36
CA VAL A 81 16.15 -19.55 -7.69
C VAL A 81 15.16 -20.33 -6.85
N ASP A 82 15.42 -20.41 -5.55
CA ASP A 82 14.37 -20.78 -4.62
C ASP A 82 13.43 -19.58 -4.51
N VAL A 83 12.31 -19.56 -5.26
CA VAL A 83 11.34 -18.46 -5.24
C VAL A 83 10.72 -18.30 -3.85
N GLU A 84 10.73 -19.34 -3.01
CA GLU A 84 10.25 -19.27 -1.63
C GLU A 84 11.28 -18.63 -0.68
N ARG A 85 12.59 -18.89 -0.86
CA ARG A 85 13.68 -18.24 -0.10
C ARG A 85 14.17 -16.91 -0.66
N ALA A 86 14.07 -16.68 -1.96
CA ALA A 86 14.40 -15.41 -2.62
C ALA A 86 13.41 -14.28 -2.28
N ALA A 87 12.33 -14.62 -1.56
CA ALA A 87 11.52 -13.69 -0.82
C ALA A 87 12.40 -12.93 0.20
N LEU A 88 12.89 -11.75 -0.17
CA LEU A 88 13.78 -10.88 0.64
C LEU A 88 13.23 -10.49 2.02
N PHE A 89 12.00 -10.87 2.35
CA PHE A 89 11.32 -10.56 3.60
C PHE A 89 10.60 -11.80 4.12
N GLN A 90 11.35 -12.85 4.48
CA GLN A 90 10.89 -13.76 5.50
C GLN A 90 11.12 -13.04 6.83
N PHE A 91 10.05 -12.53 7.44
CA PHE A 91 10.10 -12.18 8.86
C PHE A 91 10.12 -13.50 9.62
N ASP A 92 11.29 -14.12 9.74
CA ASP A 92 11.48 -15.15 10.73
C ASP A 92 11.41 -14.46 12.10
N SER A 93 10.62 -14.99 13.04
CA SER A 93 10.36 -14.34 14.34
C SER A 93 11.63 -14.17 15.18
N ASP A 94 12.71 -14.85 14.80
CA ASP A 94 13.92 -15.04 15.60
C ASP A 94 15.11 -14.20 15.10
N GLU A 95 14.99 -13.50 13.95
CA GLU A 95 16.04 -12.59 13.50
C GLU A 95 15.85 -11.17 14.06
N ASN A 96 16.85 -10.69 14.81
CA ASN A 96 16.92 -9.31 15.27
C ASN A 96 16.64 -8.35 14.11
N PHE A 97 15.62 -7.49 14.25
CA PHE A 97 15.22 -6.43 13.31
C PHE A 97 16.41 -5.68 12.68
N TRP A 98 17.47 -5.45 13.46
CA TRP A 98 18.70 -4.79 13.02
C TRP A 98 19.53 -5.60 12.00
N ASN A 99 19.52 -6.93 12.05
CA ASN A 99 20.25 -7.77 11.08
C ASN A 99 19.66 -7.67 9.67
N VAL A 100 18.33 -7.50 9.55
CA VAL A 100 17.65 -7.31 8.26
C VAL A 100 17.96 -5.93 7.66
N CYS A 101 18.08 -4.89 8.50
CA CYS A 101 18.43 -3.53 8.06
C CYS A 101 19.94 -3.34 7.79
N LEU A 102 20.79 -4.12 8.48
CA LEU A 102 22.26 -3.98 8.44
C LEU A 102 22.97 -5.08 7.67
N SER A 103 22.26 -6.06 7.12
CA SER A 103 22.83 -6.95 6.10
C SER A 103 22.74 -6.22 4.76
N PRO A 104 23.79 -5.50 4.31
CA PRO A 104 23.87 -5.20 2.90
C PRO A 104 23.78 -6.55 2.21
N ASN A 105 22.77 -6.73 1.34
CA ASN A 105 22.74 -7.82 0.37
C ASN A 105 24.19 -8.08 -0.05
N SER A 106 24.76 -9.21 0.38
CA SER A 106 26.18 -9.48 0.16
C SER A 106 26.44 -9.22 -1.33
N PRO A 107 27.26 -8.22 -1.71
CA PRO A 107 27.40 -7.85 -3.11
C PRO A 107 28.08 -8.94 -3.96
N ASP A 108 28.47 -10.04 -3.33
CA ASP A 108 29.27 -11.08 -3.93
C ASP A 108 28.42 -12.10 -4.70
N ALA A 109 28.64 -12.06 -6.02
CA ALA A 109 28.53 -13.17 -6.97
C ALA A 109 27.15 -13.62 -7.48
N GLU A 110 26.09 -12.80 -7.38
CA GLU A 110 24.90 -13.12 -8.17
C GLU A 110 25.14 -12.78 -9.65
N SER A 111 25.33 -13.80 -10.49
CA SER A 111 25.59 -13.62 -11.92
C SER A 111 24.52 -12.73 -12.57
N SER A 112 24.93 -11.86 -13.49
CA SER A 112 24.02 -10.99 -14.27
C SER A 112 22.90 -11.80 -14.96
N ARG A 113 23.17 -13.07 -15.28
CA ARG A 113 22.21 -14.02 -15.85
C ARG A 113 21.10 -14.35 -14.85
N ARG A 114 21.46 -14.68 -13.60
CA ARG A 114 20.52 -14.99 -12.52
C ARG A 114 19.62 -13.80 -12.19
N LYS A 115 20.19 -12.59 -12.08
CA LYS A 115 19.40 -11.35 -11.90
C LYS A 115 18.38 -11.12 -13.01
N THR A 116 18.76 -11.39 -14.27
CA THR A 116 17.86 -11.23 -15.42
C THR A 116 16.75 -12.29 -15.41
N ALA A 117 17.10 -13.53 -15.06
CA ALA A 117 16.13 -14.59 -14.87
C ALA A 117 15.13 -14.31 -13.73
N LEU A 118 15.56 -13.76 -12.60
CA LEU A 118 14.68 -13.33 -11.51
C LEU A 118 13.66 -12.29 -11.97
N LYS A 119 14.10 -11.28 -12.74
CA LYS A 119 13.20 -10.26 -13.32
C LYS A 119 12.20 -10.87 -14.31
N SER A 120 12.65 -11.82 -15.13
CA SER A 120 11.77 -12.56 -16.05
C SER A 120 10.75 -13.41 -15.29
N CYS A 121 11.19 -14.16 -14.26
CA CYS A 121 10.32 -14.93 -13.37
C CYS A 121 9.28 -14.04 -12.66
N SER A 122 9.67 -12.84 -12.24
CA SER A 122 8.74 -11.85 -11.68
C SER A 122 7.60 -11.51 -12.65
N ARG A 123 7.85 -11.39 -13.97
CA ARG A 123 6.81 -11.16 -14.99
C ARG A 123 5.89 -12.38 -15.17
N HIS A 124 6.43 -13.60 -15.05
CA HIS A 124 5.63 -14.84 -15.09
C HIS A 124 4.73 -14.97 -13.87
N LEU A 125 5.21 -14.61 -12.68
CA LEU A 125 4.41 -14.58 -11.45
C LEU A 125 3.23 -13.60 -11.57
N ILE A 126 3.43 -12.42 -12.19
CA ILE A 126 2.33 -11.48 -12.47
C ILE A 126 1.29 -12.13 -13.39
N SER A 127 1.74 -12.77 -14.47
CA SER A 127 0.85 -13.43 -15.43
C SER A 127 0.06 -14.58 -14.78
N LEU A 128 0.71 -15.39 -13.93
CA LEU A 128 0.05 -16.43 -13.14
C LEU A 128 -0.95 -15.84 -12.14
N GLY A 129 -0.59 -14.74 -11.48
CA GLY A 129 -1.47 -14.00 -10.56
C GLY A 129 -2.73 -13.48 -11.27
N ASP A 130 -2.57 -12.94 -12.48
CA ASP A 130 -3.69 -12.48 -13.31
C ASP A 130 -4.61 -13.63 -13.71
N LEU A 131 -4.07 -14.80 -14.08
CA LEU A 131 -4.87 -15.98 -14.38
C LEU A 131 -5.67 -16.44 -13.17
N LYS A 132 -5.06 -16.52 -11.98
CA LYS A 132 -5.78 -16.89 -10.75
C LYS A 132 -6.84 -15.86 -10.39
N ARG A 133 -6.55 -14.55 -10.52
CA ARG A 133 -7.52 -13.47 -10.31
C ARG A 133 -8.70 -13.53 -11.28
N TYR A 134 -8.45 -13.76 -12.57
CA TYR A 134 -9.52 -13.93 -13.56
C TYR A 134 -10.36 -15.18 -13.27
N ARG A 135 -9.74 -16.26 -12.79
CA ARG A 135 -10.48 -17.46 -12.38
C ARG A 135 -11.39 -17.17 -11.19
N THR A 136 -10.90 -16.53 -10.13
CA THR A 136 -11.71 -16.09 -8.99
C THR A 136 -12.93 -15.27 -9.44
N LEU A 137 -12.73 -14.31 -10.35
CA LEU A 137 -13.82 -13.49 -10.91
C LEU A 137 -14.84 -14.33 -11.71
N VAL A 138 -14.37 -15.29 -12.51
CA VAL A 138 -15.22 -16.19 -13.31
C VAL A 138 -15.84 -17.30 -12.45
N GLU A 139 -15.38 -17.51 -11.22
CA GLU A 139 -16.04 -18.40 -10.26
C GLU A 139 -17.04 -17.64 -9.39
N GLY A 140 -16.96 -16.31 -9.34
CA GLY A 140 -17.77 -15.46 -8.45
C GLY A 140 -17.32 -15.54 -7.00
N SER A 141 -16.05 -15.91 -6.77
CA SER A 141 -15.42 -15.94 -5.45
C SER A 141 -14.87 -14.57 -5.08
N GLU A 142 -14.73 -14.31 -3.78
CA GLU A 142 -14.09 -13.12 -3.22
C GLU A 142 -12.67 -13.42 -2.69
N ASP A 143 -12.22 -14.68 -2.78
CA ASP A 143 -10.89 -15.09 -2.34
C ASP A 143 -9.82 -14.79 -3.40
N TYR A 144 -9.10 -13.69 -3.19
CA TYR A 144 -7.95 -13.26 -3.98
C TYR A 144 -6.61 -13.56 -3.30
N SER A 145 -6.57 -14.37 -2.23
CA SER A 145 -5.33 -14.70 -1.50
C SER A 145 -4.26 -15.33 -2.40
N GLY A 146 -4.68 -16.21 -3.31
CA GLY A 146 -3.80 -16.88 -4.26
C GLY A 146 -3.11 -15.91 -5.24
N SER A 147 -3.85 -14.94 -5.80
CA SER A 147 -3.25 -13.93 -6.69
C SER A 147 -2.40 -12.92 -5.91
N ARG A 148 -2.85 -12.50 -4.72
CA ARG A 148 -2.09 -11.63 -3.81
C ARG A 148 -0.71 -12.20 -3.47
N THR A 149 -0.65 -13.50 -3.14
CA THR A 149 0.61 -14.20 -2.82
C THR A 149 1.57 -14.14 -4.01
N LEU A 150 1.08 -14.38 -5.22
CA LEU A 150 1.91 -14.35 -6.44
C LEU A 150 2.43 -12.95 -6.77
N TYR A 151 1.60 -11.92 -6.64
CA TYR A 151 2.06 -10.54 -6.84
C TYR A 151 3.05 -10.09 -5.77
N SER A 152 2.88 -10.57 -4.52
CA SER A 152 3.83 -10.30 -3.43
C SER A 152 5.19 -10.97 -3.69
N ARG A 153 5.19 -12.24 -4.12
CA ARG A 153 6.41 -12.94 -4.56
C ARG A 153 7.06 -12.20 -5.75
N SER A 154 6.28 -11.76 -6.73
CA SER A 154 6.78 -10.95 -7.86
C SER A 154 7.49 -9.67 -7.39
N ALA A 155 6.92 -8.96 -6.41
CA ALA A 155 7.50 -7.76 -5.82
C ALA A 155 8.80 -8.04 -5.07
N GLN A 156 8.94 -9.21 -4.45
CA GLN A 156 10.18 -9.62 -3.80
C GLN A 156 11.28 -9.93 -4.84
N LEU A 157 10.94 -10.59 -5.95
CA LEU A 157 11.92 -10.90 -7.01
C LEU A 157 12.39 -9.65 -7.78
N TRP A 158 11.54 -8.64 -7.95
CA TRP A 158 11.88 -7.40 -8.66
C TRP A 158 11.16 -6.19 -8.08
N SER A 159 11.59 -5.76 -6.90
CA SER A 159 10.97 -4.66 -6.12
C SER A 159 10.99 -3.31 -6.82
N SER A 160 11.88 -3.10 -7.79
CA SER A 160 11.93 -1.91 -8.63
C SER A 160 10.84 -1.86 -9.70
N SER A 161 10.05 -2.92 -9.93
CA SER A 161 8.97 -2.93 -10.91
C SER A 161 7.66 -2.43 -10.32
N GLY A 162 7.12 -1.34 -10.86
CA GLY A 162 5.81 -0.81 -10.46
C GLY A 162 4.62 -1.75 -10.77
N HIS A 163 4.80 -2.70 -11.69
CA HIS A 163 3.71 -3.54 -12.19
C HIS A 163 3.13 -4.45 -11.10
N CYS A 164 3.99 -5.07 -10.27
CA CYS A 164 3.54 -5.95 -9.19
C CYS A 164 2.67 -5.20 -8.16
N TYR A 165 3.08 -3.99 -7.76
CA TYR A 165 2.31 -3.14 -6.86
C TYR A 165 1.00 -2.69 -7.49
N ASN A 166 0.98 -2.34 -8.78
CA ASN A 166 -0.27 -2.03 -9.48
C ASN A 166 -1.27 -3.21 -9.40
N GLN A 167 -0.81 -4.45 -9.55
CA GLN A 167 -1.68 -5.61 -9.42
C GLN A 167 -2.14 -5.86 -7.98
N LEU A 168 -1.29 -5.61 -6.97
CA LEU A 168 -1.69 -5.62 -5.56
C LEU A 168 -2.75 -4.56 -5.26
N ALA A 169 -2.65 -3.37 -5.85
CA ALA A 169 -3.68 -2.33 -5.74
C ALA A 169 -5.02 -2.79 -6.33
N VAL A 170 -5.01 -3.53 -7.44
CA VAL A 170 -6.22 -4.11 -8.03
C VAL A 170 -6.85 -5.14 -7.12
N VAL A 171 -6.06 -5.99 -6.45
CA VAL A 171 -6.59 -6.94 -5.47
C VAL A 171 -7.20 -6.21 -4.27
N ALA A 172 -6.49 -5.22 -3.72
CA ALA A 172 -6.99 -4.40 -2.62
C ALA A 172 -8.31 -3.68 -2.97
N TYR A 173 -8.45 -3.22 -4.21
CA TYR A 173 -9.70 -2.64 -4.72
C TYR A 173 -10.87 -3.63 -4.63
N PHE A 174 -10.67 -4.87 -5.09
CA PHE A 174 -11.72 -5.91 -5.04
C PHE A 174 -12.09 -6.30 -3.61
N SER A 175 -11.15 -6.23 -2.66
CA SER A 175 -11.40 -6.48 -1.24
C SER A 175 -11.94 -5.26 -0.48
N GLY A 176 -12.11 -4.11 -1.13
CA GLY A 176 -12.61 -2.89 -0.48
C GLY A 176 -11.62 -2.21 0.48
N HIS A 177 -10.35 -2.58 0.45
CA HIS A 177 -9.31 -2.04 1.34
C HIS A 177 -8.71 -0.76 0.76
N ALA A 178 -9.34 0.38 1.03
CA ALA A 178 -8.94 1.66 0.44
C ALA A 178 -7.50 2.09 0.77
N LEU A 179 -7.04 1.86 2.01
CA LEU A 179 -5.67 2.20 2.41
C LEU A 179 -4.64 1.36 1.65
N ASP A 180 -4.84 0.04 1.59
CA ASP A 180 -4.00 -0.89 0.83
C ASP A 180 -3.95 -0.50 -0.66
N GLU A 181 -5.10 -0.19 -1.26
CA GLU A 181 -5.17 0.21 -2.67
C GLU A 181 -4.32 1.45 -2.96
N ILE A 182 -4.45 2.49 -2.14
CA ILE A 182 -3.68 3.72 -2.29
C ILE A 182 -2.20 3.45 -2.05
N PHE A 183 -1.87 2.72 -0.98
CA PHE A 183 -0.49 2.35 -0.66
C PHE A 183 0.18 1.63 -1.83
N PHE A 184 -0.50 0.67 -2.45
CA PHE A 184 0.06 -0.03 -3.59
C PHE A 184 0.09 0.82 -4.87
N CYS A 185 -0.85 1.74 -5.06
CA CYS A 185 -0.77 2.72 -6.16
C CYS A 185 0.45 3.64 -6.03
N ILE A 186 0.71 4.21 -4.84
CA ILE A 186 1.90 5.07 -4.65
C ILE A 186 3.19 4.27 -4.80
N ARG A 187 3.23 3.03 -4.32
CA ARG A 187 4.37 2.12 -4.51
C ARG A 187 4.62 1.80 -5.98
N ALA A 188 3.55 1.64 -6.78
CA ALA A 188 3.65 1.44 -8.21
C ALA A 188 4.24 2.65 -8.94
N LEU A 189 3.92 3.86 -8.48
CA LEU A 189 4.39 5.13 -9.06
C LEU A 189 5.80 5.51 -8.61
N SER A 190 6.20 5.12 -7.40
CA SER A 190 7.53 5.40 -6.81
C SER A 190 8.58 4.34 -7.10
N ALA A 191 8.23 3.25 -7.79
CA ALA A 191 9.18 2.19 -8.12
C ALA A 191 10.25 2.67 -9.12
N GLY A 192 11.42 2.03 -9.16
CA GLY A 192 12.48 2.37 -10.13
C GLY A 192 12.07 2.23 -11.61
N HIS A 193 11.04 1.43 -11.87
CA HIS A 193 10.30 1.36 -13.14
C HIS A 193 8.81 1.62 -12.85
N PRO A 194 8.37 2.88 -12.82
CA PRO A 194 7.00 3.24 -12.47
C PRO A 194 5.95 2.59 -13.38
N PHE A 195 4.77 2.32 -12.83
CA PHE A 195 3.61 1.86 -13.60
C PHE A 195 2.53 2.93 -13.65
N GLU A 196 2.61 3.77 -14.69
CA GLU A 196 1.83 5.01 -14.83
C GLU A 196 0.31 4.85 -14.76
N THR A 197 -0.24 3.69 -15.16
CA THR A 197 -1.68 3.40 -15.07
C THR A 197 -2.20 3.42 -13.63
N ALA A 198 -1.32 3.32 -12.62
CA ALA A 198 -1.70 3.46 -11.22
C ALA A 198 -2.16 4.88 -10.85
N ARG A 199 -1.74 5.91 -11.61
CA ARG A 199 -2.07 7.32 -11.33
C ARG A 199 -3.58 7.57 -11.39
N ASP A 200 -4.24 7.11 -12.45
CA ASP A 200 -5.68 7.32 -12.62
C ASP A 200 -6.48 6.59 -11.52
N ARG A 201 -6.03 5.39 -11.13
CA ARG A 201 -6.63 4.66 -10.01
C ARG A 201 -6.47 5.42 -8.69
N LEU A 202 -5.26 5.91 -8.41
CA LEU A 202 -4.97 6.71 -7.23
C LEU A 202 -5.90 7.92 -7.16
N HIS A 203 -5.96 8.74 -8.22
CA HIS A 203 -6.80 9.93 -8.26
C HIS A 203 -8.29 9.61 -8.12
N ALA A 204 -8.78 8.56 -8.77
CA ALA A 204 -10.18 8.13 -8.64
C ALA A 204 -10.52 7.74 -7.19
N ARG A 205 -9.62 7.01 -6.51
CA ARG A 205 -9.81 6.59 -5.13
C ARG A 205 -9.73 7.76 -4.15
N LEU A 206 -8.81 8.70 -4.35
CA LEU A 206 -8.70 9.92 -3.54
C LEU A 206 -9.96 10.81 -3.69
N ALA A 207 -10.43 11.02 -4.93
CA ALA A 207 -11.67 11.77 -5.18
C ALA A 207 -12.92 11.09 -4.60
N ALA A 208 -12.96 9.75 -4.56
CA ALA A 208 -14.02 9.02 -3.87
C ALA A 208 -13.94 9.20 -2.34
N MET A 209 -12.73 9.24 -1.77
CA MET A 209 -12.55 9.47 -0.34
C MET A 209 -12.91 10.89 0.07
N LYS A 210 -12.52 11.91 -0.72
CA LYS A 210 -12.93 13.29 -0.46
C LYS A 210 -14.44 13.43 -0.35
N ARG A 211 -15.19 12.93 -1.34
CA ARG A 211 -16.67 12.92 -1.32
C ARG A 211 -17.25 12.17 -0.12
N LYS A 212 -16.54 11.18 0.43
CA LYS A 212 -16.95 10.46 1.63
C LYS A 212 -16.72 11.33 2.87
N VAL A 213 -15.57 11.98 2.99
CA VAL A 213 -15.24 12.87 4.12
C VAL A 213 -16.11 14.13 4.12
N ASP A 214 -16.36 14.74 2.96
CA ASP A 214 -17.24 15.91 2.84
C ASP A 214 -18.66 15.63 3.40
N LYS A 215 -19.12 14.36 3.41
CA LYS A 215 -20.40 13.96 4.04
C LYS A 215 -20.31 13.78 5.55
N TYR A 216 -19.12 13.51 6.08
CA TYR A 216 -18.90 13.34 7.52
C TYR A 216 -18.60 14.66 8.22
N GLU A 217 -18.06 15.67 7.53
CA GLU A 217 -17.73 16.98 8.10
C GLU A 217 -18.87 17.60 8.92
N PRO A 218 -20.12 17.72 8.41
CA PRO A 218 -21.20 18.33 9.18
C PRO A 218 -21.58 17.54 10.44
N LEU A 219 -21.38 16.22 10.42
CA LEU A 219 -21.63 15.38 11.59
C LEU A 219 -20.54 15.60 12.64
N LEU A 220 -19.29 15.76 12.21
CA LEU A 220 -18.18 16.06 13.10
C LEU A 220 -18.29 17.46 13.69
N ASP A 221 -18.75 18.44 12.93
CA ASP A 221 -19.00 19.80 13.41
C ASP A 221 -20.01 19.80 14.58
N VAL A 222 -21.04 18.95 14.51
CA VAL A 222 -22.01 18.78 15.60
C VAL A 222 -21.43 18.00 16.78
N GLU A 223 -20.62 16.97 16.53
CA GLU A 223 -20.04 16.12 17.59
C GLU A 223 -18.89 16.81 18.36
N CYS A 224 -18.08 17.62 17.67
CA CYS A 224 -16.78 18.11 18.15
C CYS A 224 -16.60 19.63 18.04
N GLY A 225 -17.57 20.36 17.49
CA GLY A 225 -17.44 21.78 17.19
C GLY A 225 -16.86 22.05 15.79
N GLU A 226 -17.14 23.25 15.28
CA GLU A 226 -16.60 23.75 14.03
C GLU A 226 -15.13 24.13 14.20
N VAL A 227 -14.23 23.57 13.38
CA VAL A 227 -12.87 24.09 13.25
C VAL A 227 -12.95 25.36 12.40
N ARG A 228 -12.86 26.53 13.01
CA ARG A 228 -12.93 27.82 12.30
C ARG A 228 -11.58 28.12 11.63
N GLU A 229 -11.64 28.65 10.42
CA GLU A 229 -10.48 29.11 9.61
C GLU A 229 -9.68 30.27 10.24
N ASP A 230 -10.12 30.80 11.39
CA ASP A 230 -9.62 32.06 11.90
C ASP A 230 -8.33 31.89 12.72
N ALA A 231 -7.25 32.39 12.13
CA ALA A 231 -5.96 32.77 12.72
C ALA A 231 -4.98 31.65 13.05
N GLU A 232 -4.15 31.25 12.06
CA GLU A 232 -2.68 31.16 12.26
C GLU A 232 -1.89 30.72 11.02
N LEU A 233 -2.50 30.23 9.93
CA LEU A 233 -1.74 29.61 8.82
C LEU A 233 -0.88 30.56 7.95
N ALA A 234 -1.18 31.85 7.89
CA ALA A 234 -0.29 32.83 7.25
C ALA A 234 0.84 33.32 8.19
N ALA A 235 0.69 33.11 9.50
CA ALA A 235 1.66 33.49 10.53
C ALA A 235 2.49 32.28 11.06
N SER A 236 2.06 31.04 10.76
CA SER A 236 2.64 29.80 11.27
C SER A 236 3.56 29.06 10.30
N ALA A 237 3.75 29.57 9.07
CA ALA A 237 4.78 29.04 8.17
C ALA A 237 6.20 29.12 8.76
N ASP A 238 6.40 29.98 9.78
CA ASP A 238 7.66 30.22 10.49
C ASP A 238 7.70 29.62 11.91
N ARG A 239 6.68 28.85 12.34
CA ARG A 239 6.67 28.20 13.65
C ARG A 239 6.47 26.70 13.53
N PRO A 240 7.36 25.87 14.13
CA PRO A 240 7.05 24.48 14.38
C PRO A 240 5.70 24.41 15.09
N TYR A 241 4.79 23.58 14.59
CA TYR A 241 3.53 23.30 15.26
C TYR A 241 3.87 22.52 16.54
N GLU A 242 4.16 23.23 17.62
CA GLU A 242 4.20 22.66 18.95
C GLU A 242 2.77 22.29 19.30
N ILE A 243 2.39 21.03 19.05
CA ILE A 243 1.22 20.48 19.70
C ILE A 243 1.58 20.44 21.19
N TRP A 244 1.19 21.47 21.93
CA TRP A 244 1.25 21.50 23.39
C TRP A 244 0.25 20.48 23.92
N LEU A 245 0.63 19.21 23.88
CA LEU A 245 0.00 18.17 24.69
C LEU A 245 0.63 18.32 26.06
N ASP A 246 -0.05 19.10 26.91
CA ASP A 246 0.33 19.34 28.29
C ASP A 246 0.82 18.03 28.95
N THR A 247 2.09 18.05 29.35
CA THR A 247 2.75 16.96 30.08
C THR A 247 2.80 17.24 31.58
N GLU A 248 2.34 18.41 32.03
CA GLU A 248 2.41 18.86 33.41
C GLU A 248 1.07 19.44 33.85
N GLY A 249 0.22 18.58 34.42
CA GLY A 249 -1.15 18.87 34.87
C GLY A 249 -1.32 20.14 35.73
N THR A 250 -1.29 21.28 35.07
CA THR A 250 -1.44 22.60 35.67
C THR A 250 -2.57 23.27 34.92
N LYS A 251 -3.71 23.30 35.60
CA LYS A 251 -4.97 23.92 35.19
C LYS A 251 -4.75 25.22 34.40
N ILE A 252 -4.77 25.11 33.08
CA ILE A 252 -5.19 26.20 32.21
C ILE A 252 -6.71 26.18 32.31
N GLU A 253 -7.29 27.30 32.76
CA GLU A 253 -8.73 27.54 32.69
C GLU A 253 -9.12 27.53 31.20
N ALA A 254 -9.45 26.34 30.68
CA ALA A 254 -10.03 26.15 29.37
C ALA A 254 -11.47 26.64 29.44
N ASP A 255 -11.71 27.79 28.82
CA ASP A 255 -13.03 28.34 28.60
C ASP A 255 -13.80 27.39 27.66
N ASN A 256 -14.63 26.51 28.23
CA ASN A 256 -15.67 25.71 27.57
C ASN A 256 -15.33 24.90 26.29
N ASP A 257 -14.06 24.70 25.93
CA ASP A 257 -13.71 23.78 24.85
C ASP A 257 -13.97 22.34 25.30
N VAL A 258 -15.01 21.73 24.72
CA VAL A 258 -15.18 20.27 24.71
C VAL A 258 -13.85 19.69 24.28
N ASN A 259 -13.20 18.89 25.13
CA ASN A 259 -11.91 18.29 24.81
C ASN A 259 -12.09 17.33 23.61
N VAL A 260 -11.89 17.84 22.40
CA VAL A 260 -12.13 17.14 21.12
C VAL A 260 -11.35 15.82 21.07
N PHE A 261 -10.14 15.83 21.64
CA PHE A 261 -9.32 14.63 21.77
C PHE A 261 -9.98 13.57 22.67
N GLN A 262 -10.52 13.98 23.83
CA GLN A 262 -11.28 13.06 24.69
C GLN A 262 -12.54 12.51 23.99
N SER A 263 -13.25 13.35 23.23
CA SER A 263 -14.41 12.93 22.42
C SER A 263 -14.05 11.85 21.40
N PHE A 264 -12.83 11.88 20.84
CA PHE A 264 -12.33 10.81 19.97
C PHE A 264 -11.91 9.57 20.74
N LEU A 265 -11.23 9.72 21.88
CA LEU A 265 -10.80 8.60 22.72
C LEU A 265 -11.98 7.75 23.21
N ASP A 266 -13.10 8.39 23.53
CA ASP A 266 -14.30 7.72 24.05
C ASP A 266 -15.09 6.95 22.96
N GLN A 267 -14.69 7.06 21.68
CA GLN A 267 -15.40 6.40 20.59
C GLN A 267 -15.04 4.92 20.47
N GLN A 268 -16.01 4.13 19.98
CA GLN A 268 -15.79 2.73 19.66
C GLN A 268 -14.59 2.56 18.69
N PRO A 269 -13.57 1.74 19.02
CA PRO A 269 -12.32 1.68 18.26
C PRO A 269 -12.49 1.37 16.77
N SER A 270 -13.41 0.47 16.41
CA SER A 270 -13.68 0.12 15.01
C SER A 270 -14.35 1.25 14.20
N LYS A 271 -15.21 2.04 14.85
CA LYS A 271 -15.84 3.23 14.23
C LYS A 271 -14.81 4.33 14.06
N LEU A 272 -14.00 4.59 15.10
CA LEU A 272 -12.91 5.57 15.05
C LEU A 272 -11.91 5.20 13.96
N HIS A 273 -11.47 3.94 13.90
CA HIS A 273 -10.57 3.43 12.86
C HIS A 273 -11.05 3.74 11.45
N ARG A 274 -12.28 3.34 11.13
CA ARG A 274 -12.85 3.57 9.78
C ARG A 274 -12.88 5.05 9.42
N ARG A 275 -13.17 5.92 10.38
CA ARG A 275 -13.25 7.37 10.18
C ARG A 275 -11.86 7.97 10.07
N ALA A 276 -10.95 7.68 11.01
CA ALA A 276 -9.56 8.11 11.01
C ALA A 276 -8.86 7.78 9.69
N ILE A 277 -8.97 6.53 9.21
CA ILE A 277 -8.39 6.12 7.91
C ILE A 277 -8.98 6.94 6.75
N SER A 278 -10.28 7.26 6.79
CA SER A 278 -10.91 8.06 5.73
C SER A 278 -10.39 9.50 5.72
N TYR A 279 -10.22 10.10 6.90
CA TYR A 279 -9.65 11.44 7.07
C TYR A 279 -8.17 11.50 6.68
N VAL A 280 -7.36 10.55 7.15
CA VAL A 280 -5.94 10.41 6.76
C VAL A 280 -5.79 10.33 5.24
N ILE A 281 -6.59 9.48 4.58
CA ILE A 281 -6.57 9.37 3.12
C ILE A 281 -6.99 10.68 2.46
N ASN A 282 -7.99 11.39 2.99
CA ASN A 282 -8.42 12.67 2.44
C ASN A 282 -7.33 13.74 2.58
N THR A 283 -6.70 13.86 3.75
CA THR A 283 -5.56 14.77 3.98
C THR A 283 -4.43 14.52 2.98
N VAL A 284 -4.04 13.26 2.80
CA VAL A 284 -3.04 12.87 1.79
C VAL A 284 -3.53 13.20 0.38
N GLY A 285 -4.82 13.00 0.09
CA GLY A 285 -5.43 13.34 -1.17
C GLY A 285 -5.38 14.83 -1.51
N LEU A 286 -5.65 15.70 -0.54
CA LEU A 286 -5.52 17.15 -0.68
C LEU A 286 -4.08 17.53 -1.02
N LEU A 287 -3.09 16.98 -0.30
CA LEU A 287 -1.67 17.25 -0.54
C LEU A 287 -1.17 16.76 -1.90
N ILE A 288 -1.59 15.57 -2.34
CA ILE A 288 -1.17 14.98 -3.63
C ILE A 288 -1.83 15.72 -4.80
N THR A 289 -3.13 15.97 -4.71
CA THR A 289 -3.91 16.53 -5.83
C THR A 289 -3.85 18.04 -5.90
N LYS A 290 -3.56 18.72 -4.78
CA LYS A 290 -3.60 20.18 -4.61
C LYS A 290 -4.97 20.79 -4.88
N ILE A 291 -6.03 19.97 -4.79
CA ILE A 291 -7.42 20.38 -5.01
C ILE A 291 -8.15 20.34 -3.68
N GLY A 292 -8.87 21.41 -3.35
CA GLY A 292 -9.62 21.50 -2.11
C GLY A 292 -8.80 21.94 -0.89
N MET A 293 -7.66 22.61 -1.12
CA MET A 293 -6.71 22.99 -0.08
C MET A 293 -7.29 23.99 0.92
N GLU A 294 -8.38 24.68 0.61
CA GLU A 294 -9.16 25.48 1.56
C GLU A 294 -9.67 24.64 2.74
N SER A 295 -10.03 23.37 2.49
CA SER A 295 -10.46 22.44 3.54
C SER A 295 -9.31 21.74 4.27
N PHE A 296 -8.07 21.93 3.82
CA PHE A 296 -6.92 21.20 4.35
C PHE A 296 -6.69 21.40 5.85
N PRO A 297 -6.73 22.63 6.42
CA PRO A 297 -6.48 22.83 7.84
C PRO A 297 -7.42 21.99 8.71
N SER A 298 -8.74 22.19 8.55
CA SER A 298 -9.77 21.45 9.28
C SER A 298 -9.65 19.92 9.10
N VAL A 299 -9.53 19.44 7.85
CA VAL A 299 -9.46 18.01 7.57
C VAL A 299 -8.18 17.39 8.16
N SER A 300 -7.04 18.09 8.07
CA SER A 300 -5.75 17.61 8.58
C SER A 300 -5.72 17.53 10.09
N GLU A 301 -6.23 18.54 10.79
CA GLU A 301 -6.31 18.56 12.25
C GLU A 301 -7.20 17.43 12.77
N ARG A 302 -8.37 17.25 12.15
CA ARG A 302 -9.28 16.14 12.44
C ARG A 302 -8.66 14.77 12.14
N ALA A 303 -7.84 14.65 11.09
CA ALA A 303 -7.13 13.42 10.79
C ALA A 303 -6.10 13.09 11.86
N ILE A 304 -5.30 14.07 12.29
CA ILE A 304 -4.28 13.92 13.33
C ILE A 304 -4.91 13.61 14.69
N GLY A 305 -5.94 14.34 15.11
CA GLY A 305 -6.61 14.11 16.39
C GLY A 305 -7.26 12.72 16.49
N GLN A 306 -7.93 12.27 15.42
CA GLN A 306 -8.50 10.92 15.38
C GLN A 306 -7.42 9.82 15.34
N LEU A 307 -6.32 10.04 14.60
CA LEU A 307 -5.21 9.09 14.55
C LEU A 307 -4.52 8.99 15.92
N ALA A 308 -4.34 10.12 16.63
CA ALA A 308 -3.79 10.17 17.98
C ALA A 308 -4.64 9.37 18.96
N ALA A 309 -5.95 9.64 18.98
CA ALA A 309 -6.87 8.88 19.83
C ALA A 309 -6.84 7.39 19.49
N LEU A 310 -6.79 7.04 18.21
CA LEU A 310 -6.78 5.67 17.74
C LEU A 310 -5.52 4.90 18.16
N VAL A 311 -4.33 5.51 18.17
CA VAL A 311 -3.10 4.83 18.59
C VAL A 311 -2.93 4.77 20.11
N GLU A 312 -3.65 5.61 20.86
CA GLU A 312 -3.62 5.63 22.32
C GLU A 312 -4.69 4.75 22.98
N GLN A 313 -5.69 4.29 22.22
CA GLN A 313 -6.67 3.33 22.73
C GLN A 313 -6.02 1.98 23.07
N ASP A 314 -6.31 1.46 24.27
CA ASP A 314 -5.81 0.16 24.74
C ASP A 314 -6.15 -1.00 23.79
N VAL A 315 -7.30 -0.93 23.12
CA VAL A 315 -7.78 -1.94 22.17
C VAL A 315 -7.83 -1.36 20.74
N SER A 316 -6.71 -0.78 20.31
CA SER A 316 -6.60 -0.22 18.95
C SER A 316 -6.61 -1.32 17.88
N PRO A 317 -7.47 -1.23 16.85
CA PRO A 317 -7.45 -2.13 15.70
C PRO A 317 -6.35 -1.79 14.68
N VAL A 318 -5.56 -0.74 14.91
CA VAL A 318 -4.48 -0.34 13.99
C VAL A 318 -3.32 -1.30 14.11
N THR A 319 -2.90 -1.85 12.98
CA THR A 319 -1.71 -2.72 12.92
C THR A 319 -0.45 -1.92 12.63
N ALA A 320 0.72 -2.46 13.00
CA ALA A 320 2.01 -1.88 12.63
C ALA A 320 2.14 -1.68 11.11
N GLY A 321 1.60 -2.62 10.31
CA GLY A 321 1.54 -2.50 8.86
C GLY A 321 0.76 -1.27 8.39
N GLN A 322 -0.39 -0.97 9.02
CA GLN A 322 -1.17 0.23 8.71
C GLN A 322 -0.43 1.52 9.07
N LEU A 323 0.30 1.56 10.19
CA LEU A 323 1.13 2.72 10.55
C LEU A 323 2.21 2.99 9.48
N VAL A 324 2.88 1.94 9.00
CA VAL A 324 3.87 2.03 7.91
C VAL A 324 3.21 2.52 6.62
N GLN A 325 2.03 2.02 6.28
CA GLN A 325 1.28 2.48 5.10
C GLN A 325 0.93 3.97 5.20
N ILE A 326 0.41 4.41 6.35
CA ILE A 326 0.06 5.82 6.60
C ILE A 326 1.31 6.70 6.45
N ALA A 327 2.43 6.36 7.08
CA ALA A 327 3.67 7.11 6.91
C ALA A 327 4.13 7.18 5.45
N ALA A 328 4.08 6.05 4.73
CA ALA A 328 4.45 6.00 3.32
C ALA A 328 3.59 6.91 2.43
N LEU A 329 2.30 7.04 2.73
CA LEU A 329 1.38 7.95 2.04
C LEU A 329 1.81 9.41 2.22
N PHE A 330 2.15 9.84 3.43
CA PHE A 330 2.62 11.21 3.69
C PHE A 330 4.01 11.47 3.11
N ILE A 331 4.93 10.50 3.17
CA ILE A 331 6.24 10.58 2.49
C ILE A 331 6.05 10.78 0.99
N TYR A 332 5.14 10.02 0.36
CA TYR A 332 4.82 10.20 -1.05
C TYR A 332 4.22 11.58 -1.34
N ALA A 333 3.36 12.09 -0.46
CA ALA A 333 2.81 13.44 -0.58
C ALA A 333 3.91 14.53 -0.55
N VAL A 334 4.92 14.38 0.33
CA VAL A 334 6.10 15.26 0.34
C VAL A 334 6.84 15.18 -1.00
N HIS A 335 7.11 13.98 -1.51
CA HIS A 335 7.79 13.79 -2.79
C HIS A 335 7.03 14.41 -3.98
N CYS A 336 5.69 14.29 -4.02
CA CYS A 336 4.85 14.92 -5.05
C CYS A 336 4.89 16.45 -5.04
N ASN A 337 5.28 17.04 -3.91
CA ASN A 337 5.37 18.48 -3.72
C ASN A 337 6.81 19.01 -3.81
N GLY A 338 7.79 18.13 -3.98
CA GLY A 338 9.18 18.51 -4.20
C GLY A 338 9.34 19.40 -5.44
N ILE A 339 10.05 20.52 -5.29
CA ILE A 339 10.45 21.35 -6.42
C ILE A 339 11.76 20.79 -7.00
N ALA A 340 11.86 20.70 -8.32
CA ALA A 340 13.16 20.56 -8.99
C ALA A 340 13.85 21.93 -9.00
N GLY A 341 14.85 22.15 -8.15
CA GLY A 341 15.50 23.45 -7.96
C GLY A 341 16.65 23.40 -6.95
N ASP A 342 17.10 24.57 -6.49
CA ASP A 342 18.13 24.72 -5.47
C ASP A 342 17.77 23.96 -4.18
N GLU A 343 18.75 23.34 -3.52
CA GLU A 343 18.54 22.52 -2.31
C GLU A 343 17.88 23.32 -1.15
N ASP A 344 17.99 24.65 -1.20
CA ASP A 344 17.47 25.59 -0.18
C ASP A 344 16.06 26.14 -0.47
N VAL A 345 15.37 25.68 -1.52
CA VAL A 345 14.05 26.21 -1.90
C VAL A 345 12.94 25.18 -1.67
N CYS A 346 11.98 25.51 -0.80
CA CYS A 346 10.82 24.68 -0.47
C CYS A 346 9.51 25.41 -0.79
N SER A 347 8.57 24.75 -1.50
CA SER A 347 7.25 25.35 -1.73
C SER A 347 6.42 25.34 -0.45
N VAL A 348 5.47 26.27 -0.31
CA VAL A 348 4.48 26.26 0.77
C VAL A 348 3.76 24.91 0.85
N GLN A 349 3.43 24.31 -0.30
CA GLN A 349 2.77 23.01 -0.36
C GLN A 349 3.68 21.87 0.13
N GLN A 350 4.97 21.94 -0.17
CA GLN A 350 5.97 20.98 0.33
C GLN A 350 6.17 21.14 1.84
N GLN A 351 6.24 22.38 2.35
CA GLN A 351 6.27 22.64 3.78
C GLN A 351 5.04 22.04 4.47
N GLN A 352 3.83 22.32 3.97
CA GLN A 352 2.58 21.75 4.50
C GLN A 352 2.60 20.21 4.52
N ALA A 353 3.10 19.57 3.46
CA ALA A 353 3.23 18.11 3.40
C ALA A 353 4.24 17.59 4.43
N VAL A 354 5.37 18.27 4.63
CA VAL A 354 6.38 17.93 5.64
C VAL A 354 5.83 18.09 7.04
N HIS A 355 5.15 19.21 7.33
CA HIS A 355 4.47 19.42 8.61
C HIS A 355 3.48 18.31 8.91
N ALA A 356 2.63 17.94 7.94
CA ALA A 356 1.68 16.85 8.13
C ALA A 356 2.37 15.49 8.39
N LEU A 357 3.47 15.20 7.69
CA LEU A 357 4.28 13.99 7.94
C LEU A 357 4.89 13.99 9.36
N VAL A 358 5.45 15.12 9.79
CA VAL A 358 6.02 15.26 11.14
C VAL A 358 4.94 15.11 12.21
N SER A 359 3.75 15.68 12.02
CA SER A 359 2.63 15.49 12.94
C SER A 359 2.21 14.03 13.06
N VAL A 360 2.19 13.28 11.94
CA VAL A 360 1.92 11.82 11.96
C VAL A 360 2.98 11.08 12.76
N PHE A 361 4.27 11.41 12.60
CA PHE A 361 5.32 10.79 13.42
C PHE A 361 5.23 11.20 14.89
N GLY A 362 4.84 12.44 15.19
CA GLY A 362 4.55 12.88 16.56
C GLY A 362 3.46 12.02 17.21
N VAL A 363 2.38 11.75 16.47
CA VAL A 363 1.32 10.83 16.90
C VAL A 363 1.86 9.42 17.18
N PHE A 364 2.71 8.88 16.31
CA PHE A 364 3.27 7.54 16.49
C PHE A 364 4.22 7.46 17.70
N LEU A 365 4.96 8.53 17.97
CA LEU A 365 5.92 8.61 19.08
C LEU A 365 5.25 8.85 20.42
N ARG A 366 4.04 9.43 20.46
CA ARG A 366 3.36 9.77 21.72
C ARG A 366 3.12 8.56 22.65
N PRO A 367 2.52 7.45 22.21
CA PRO A 367 2.37 6.26 23.06
C PRO A 367 3.71 5.72 23.58
N ILE A 368 4.76 5.80 22.75
CA ILE A 368 6.12 5.37 23.11
C ILE A 368 6.68 6.29 24.20
N ALA A 369 6.51 7.60 24.08
CA ALA A 369 6.95 8.59 25.06
C ALA A 369 6.23 8.43 26.40
N LEU A 370 4.91 8.20 26.39
CA LEU A 370 4.12 7.95 27.60
C LEU A 370 4.55 6.67 28.33
N ARG A 371 5.03 5.66 27.59
CA ARG A 371 5.45 4.36 28.12
C ARG A 371 6.97 4.18 28.10
N LEU A 372 7.74 5.27 28.12
CA LEU A 372 9.19 5.24 27.94
C LEU A 372 9.90 4.31 28.94
N ALA A 373 9.44 4.29 30.20
CA ALA A 373 9.97 3.41 31.24
C ALA A 373 9.75 1.91 30.91
N GLU A 374 8.56 1.56 30.41
CA GLU A 374 8.23 0.19 29.99
C GLU A 374 9.05 -0.21 28.76
N VAL A 375 9.10 0.65 27.74
CA VAL A 375 9.90 0.43 26.53
C VAL A 375 11.37 0.21 26.87
N HIS A 376 11.93 1.01 27.78
CA HIS A 376 13.30 0.84 28.25
C HIS A 376 13.51 -0.49 28.96
N SER A 377 12.53 -0.93 29.74
CA SER A 377 12.57 -2.22 30.43
C SER A 377 12.54 -3.41 29.45
N TRP A 378 11.78 -3.29 28.36
CA TRP A 378 11.71 -4.29 27.29
C TRP A 378 13.01 -4.37 26.50
N ILE A 379 13.56 -3.21 26.10
CA ILE A 379 14.83 -3.14 25.35
C ILE A 379 15.98 -3.73 26.15
N LYS A 380 15.98 -3.54 27.47
CA LYS A 380 16.99 -4.10 28.38
C LYS A 380 16.77 -5.56 28.75
N GLY A 381 15.64 -6.16 28.35
CA GLY A 381 15.26 -7.52 28.75
C GLY A 381 14.98 -7.66 30.25
N SER A 382 14.70 -6.57 30.97
CA SER A 382 14.33 -6.61 32.39
C SER A 382 12.84 -6.90 32.62
N ALA A 383 12.04 -6.82 31.57
CA ALA A 383 10.65 -7.24 31.54
C ALA A 383 10.33 -7.81 30.15
N ASP A 384 9.41 -8.79 30.10
CA ASP A 384 8.96 -9.36 28.84
C ASP A 384 8.14 -8.35 28.04
N VAL A 385 8.35 -8.33 26.72
CA VAL A 385 7.50 -7.57 25.80
C VAL A 385 6.08 -8.16 25.87
N PRO A 386 5.03 -7.34 26.09
CA PRO A 386 3.66 -7.83 26.10
C PRO A 386 3.36 -8.57 24.80
N LEU A 387 2.91 -9.82 24.91
CA LEU A 387 2.44 -10.60 23.78
C LEU A 387 1.16 -9.93 23.26
N VAL A 388 1.21 -9.37 22.05
CA VAL A 388 0.01 -8.94 21.34
C VAL A 388 -0.75 -10.21 20.96
N GLY A 389 -1.81 -10.53 21.70
CA GLY A 389 -2.71 -11.64 21.36
C GLY A 389 -3.34 -11.42 19.98
N PRO A 390 -3.81 -12.49 19.29
CA PRO A 390 -4.57 -12.31 18.07
C PRO A 390 -5.78 -11.42 18.35
N LEU A 391 -5.94 -10.36 17.55
CA LEU A 391 -7.17 -9.57 17.51
C LEU A 391 -8.28 -10.50 17.02
N ASP A 392 -9.23 -10.83 17.90
CA ASP A 392 -10.43 -11.63 17.58
C ASP A 392 -11.31 -10.98 16.50
#